data_AF-A0A1C5CN55-F1
#
_entry.id   AF-A0A1C5CN55-F1
#
_cell.length_a   1.000
_cell.length_b   1.000
_cell.length_c   1.000
_cell.angle_alpha   90.00
_cell.angle_beta   90.00
_cell.angle_gamma   90.00
#
_symmetry.space_group_name_H-M   'P 1'
#
loop_
_entity.id
_entity.type
_entity.pdbx_description
1 polymer ?
#
loop_
_entity_poly.entity_id
_entity_poly.type
_entity_poly.pdbx_seq_one_letter_code
_entity_poly.pdbx_strand_id
1 'polypeptide(L)'
;MHIDLETTVAALSAGDHVHAHGTDSRGVDTARAGYLLAAPRPETGQRNSGQAEGWLVYVGKRGDAPALSNRLMLYPDTGRIAHTSEQDLSLWRATTLRETGASSRTKNLRIRFGGQATRSAVEPTQDTTVCVTYNTEGWYSLDATDDGCTQVFECRLGTKIWWAPLPDAPVDLFADVL
;
A
#
# COMPACT_ATOMS: atom_id res chain seq x y z
N MET A 1 18.25 -1.96 14.85
CA MET A 1 19.23 -1.81 13.75
C MET A 1 18.67 -0.72 12.85
N HIS A 2 19.17 0.52 12.96
CA HIS A 2 18.73 1.62 12.11
C HIS A 2 19.43 1.42 10.76
N ILE A 3 18.69 0.96 9.75
CA ILE A 3 19.24 0.90 8.40
C ILE A 3 19.36 2.35 7.95
N ASP A 4 20.58 2.75 7.60
CA ASP A 4 20.85 4.08 7.10
C ASP A 4 20.08 4.29 5.76
N LEU A 5 19.23 5.31 5.75
CA LEU A 5 18.40 5.66 4.59
C LEU A 5 19.29 5.98 3.39
N GLU A 6 20.41 6.67 3.60
CA GLU A 6 21.34 7.06 2.53
C GLU A 6 21.91 5.83 1.84
N THR A 7 22.46 4.89 2.62
CA THR A 7 22.98 3.62 2.08
C THR A 7 21.90 2.84 1.32
N THR A 8 20.67 2.81 1.83
CA THR A 8 19.57 2.07 1.17
C THR A 8 19.18 2.72 -0.13
N VAL A 9 19.06 4.04 -0.14
CA VAL A 9 18.68 4.81 -1.32
C VAL A 9 19.76 4.74 -2.40
N ALA A 10 21.04 4.77 -2.03
CA ALA A 10 22.16 4.65 -2.96
C ALA A 10 22.23 3.28 -3.67
N ALA A 11 21.66 2.23 -3.07
CA ALA A 11 21.60 0.90 -3.66
C ALA A 11 20.44 0.71 -4.66
N LEU A 12 19.51 1.66 -4.74
CA LEU A 12 18.30 1.56 -5.55
C LEU A 12 18.46 2.20 -6.92
N SER A 13 17.84 1.59 -7.93
CA SER A 13 17.82 2.05 -9.31
C SER A 13 16.39 2.27 -9.82
N ALA A 14 16.27 3.06 -10.90
CA ALA A 14 15.00 3.16 -11.61
C ALA A 14 14.58 1.77 -12.12
N GLY A 15 13.32 1.40 -11.91
CA GLY A 15 12.78 0.09 -12.23
C GLY A 15 12.76 -0.88 -11.07
N ASP A 16 13.41 -0.59 -9.94
CA ASP A 16 13.31 -1.43 -8.75
C ASP A 16 11.91 -1.34 -8.16
N HIS A 17 11.38 -2.49 -7.71
CA HIS A 17 10.15 -2.53 -6.95
C HIS A 17 10.46 -2.27 -5.47
N VAL A 18 9.72 -1.33 -4.88
CA VAL A 18 10.02 -0.82 -3.54
C VAL A 18 8.76 -0.65 -2.71
N HIS A 19 8.92 -0.66 -1.39
CA HIS A 19 7.98 -0.07 -0.45
C HIS A 19 8.65 1.14 0.20
N ALA A 20 8.09 2.32 -0.02
CA ALA A 20 8.54 3.58 0.54
C ALA A 20 7.50 4.17 1.48
N HIS A 21 7.96 4.83 2.53
CA HIS A 21 7.12 5.64 3.42
C HIS A 21 7.80 6.98 3.65
N GLY A 22 7.08 8.04 3.35
CA GLY A 22 7.56 9.41 3.49
C GLY A 22 6.43 10.39 3.22
N THR A 23 6.77 11.62 2.90
CA THR A 23 5.79 12.70 2.80
C THR A 23 5.40 12.93 1.33
N ASP A 24 4.10 12.96 1.02
CA ASP A 24 3.61 13.26 -0.32
C ASP A 24 3.76 14.76 -0.68
N SER A 25 3.37 15.13 -1.91
CA SER A 25 3.46 16.52 -2.38
C SER A 25 2.59 17.52 -1.60
N ARG A 26 1.70 17.05 -0.71
CA ARG A 26 0.80 17.86 0.12
C ARG A 26 1.28 17.93 1.57
N GLY A 27 2.41 17.33 1.90
CA GLY A 27 2.91 17.29 3.28
C GLY A 27 2.31 16.15 4.11
N VAL A 28 1.64 15.17 3.50
CA VAL A 28 1.00 14.05 4.22
C VAL A 28 1.91 12.84 4.25
N ASP A 29 2.18 12.30 5.43
CA ASP A 29 2.89 11.03 5.59
C ASP A 29 2.09 9.89 4.94
N THR A 30 2.74 9.21 4.00
CA THR A 30 2.12 8.31 3.05
C THR A 30 3.05 7.13 2.76
N ALA A 31 2.50 5.92 2.82
CA ALA A 31 3.14 4.72 2.28
C ALA A 31 2.82 4.57 0.78
N ARG A 32 3.80 4.11 0.00
CA ARG A 32 3.62 3.68 -1.40
C ARG A 32 4.42 2.43 -1.69
N ALA A 33 3.86 1.57 -2.53
CA ALA A 33 4.57 0.48 -3.16
C ALA A 33 4.36 0.52 -4.67
N GLY A 34 5.35 0.00 -5.37
CA GLY A 34 5.41 -0.02 -6.83
C GLY A 34 6.85 0.17 -7.30
N TYR A 35 6.99 0.61 -8.54
CA TYR A 35 8.28 0.76 -9.19
C TYR A 35 8.86 2.16 -8.98
N LEU A 36 10.17 2.24 -8.75
CA LEU A 36 10.91 3.49 -8.85
C LEU A 36 10.90 3.99 -10.29
N LEU A 37 10.23 5.11 -10.54
CA LEU A 37 10.09 5.70 -11.88
C LEU A 37 11.32 6.51 -12.31
N ALA A 38 12.19 6.82 -11.37
CA ALA A 38 13.46 7.49 -11.57
C ALA A 38 14.41 7.08 -10.44
N ALA A 39 15.72 7.25 -10.67
CA ALA A 39 16.70 7.08 -9.61
C ALA A 39 16.40 8.08 -8.47
N PRO A 40 16.47 7.64 -7.20
CA PRO A 40 16.35 8.55 -6.07
C PRO A 40 17.37 9.69 -6.15
N ARG A 41 16.97 10.89 -5.73
CA ARG A 41 17.86 12.05 -5.74
C ARG A 41 17.76 12.87 -4.45
N PRO A 42 18.86 13.47 -3.98
CA PRO A 42 18.78 14.40 -2.85
C PRO A 42 17.95 15.63 -3.27
N GLU A 43 17.05 16.06 -2.40
CA GLU A 43 16.22 17.26 -2.60
C GLU A 43 15.87 17.90 -1.25
N THR A 44 15.79 19.23 -1.24
CA THR A 44 15.33 19.98 -0.08
C THR A 44 13.82 20.15 -0.13
N GLY A 45 13.12 19.57 0.84
CA GLY A 45 11.67 19.62 0.98
C GLY A 45 11.24 20.56 2.12
N GLN A 46 9.96 20.93 2.12
CA GLN A 46 9.37 21.70 3.22
C GLN A 46 8.82 20.75 4.29
N ARG A 47 9.24 20.94 5.55
CA ARG A 47 8.86 20.10 6.69
C ARG A 47 8.71 20.96 7.95
N ASN A 48 7.59 20.82 8.67
CA ASN A 48 7.35 21.46 9.97
C ASN A 48 7.81 22.92 10.04
N SER A 49 7.36 23.76 9.10
CA SER A 49 7.70 25.19 8.95
C SER A 49 9.14 25.54 8.50
N GLY A 50 10.01 24.56 8.26
CA GLY A 50 11.36 24.77 7.74
C GLY A 50 11.62 24.04 6.41
N GLN A 51 12.85 24.18 5.93
CA GLN A 51 13.40 23.34 4.86
C GLN A 51 14.26 22.24 5.48
N ALA A 52 14.16 21.03 4.93
CA ALA A 52 14.93 19.88 5.35
C ALA A 52 15.41 19.09 4.12
N GLU A 53 16.65 18.61 4.18
CA GLU A 53 17.19 17.74 3.16
C GLU A 53 16.63 16.31 3.30
N GLY A 54 16.43 15.67 2.16
CA GLY A 54 16.00 14.27 2.08
C GLY A 54 16.17 13.72 0.67
N TRP A 55 15.53 12.59 0.40
CA TRP A 55 15.58 11.90 -0.88
C TRP A 55 14.23 11.93 -1.59
N LEU A 56 14.18 12.56 -2.76
CA LEU A 56 13.01 12.54 -3.60
C LEU A 56 12.97 11.23 -4.37
N VAL A 57 11.84 10.54 -4.26
CA VAL A 57 11.54 9.34 -5.03
C VAL A 57 10.19 9.47 -5.71
N TYR A 58 10.03 8.73 -6.81
CA TYR A 58 8.77 8.61 -7.54
C TYR A 58 8.38 7.14 -7.59
N VAL A 59 7.26 6.78 -6.97
CA VAL A 59 6.81 5.38 -6.84
C VAL A 59 5.44 5.22 -7.49
N GLY A 60 5.36 4.44 -8.57
CA GLY A 60 4.14 4.25 -9.37
C GLY A 60 4.13 2.95 -10.20
N LYS A 61 3.37 2.90 -11.31
CA LYS A 61 3.30 1.68 -12.15
C LYS A 61 4.60 1.54 -12.90
N ARG A 62 4.95 0.30 -13.25
CA ARG A 62 5.94 0.06 -14.28
C ARG A 62 5.58 0.84 -15.55
N GLY A 63 6.49 1.69 -16.01
CA GLY A 63 6.33 2.51 -17.20
C GLY A 63 5.62 3.85 -17.01
N ASP A 64 5.15 4.19 -15.80
CA ASP A 64 4.63 5.53 -15.52
C ASP A 64 5.75 6.59 -15.59
N ALA A 65 5.36 7.83 -15.90
CA ALA A 65 6.26 8.98 -15.79
C ALA A 65 6.30 9.53 -14.34
N PRO A 66 7.46 10.04 -13.88
CA PRO A 66 7.54 10.84 -12.66
C PRO A 66 6.58 12.04 -12.67
N ALA A 67 5.78 12.19 -11.62
CA ALA A 67 4.76 13.23 -11.49
C ALA A 67 4.52 13.60 -10.02
N LEU A 68 3.82 14.72 -9.75
CA LEU A 68 3.47 15.11 -8.38
C LEU A 68 2.61 14.06 -7.66
N SER A 69 1.78 13.32 -8.40
CA SER A 69 0.89 12.29 -7.87
C SER A 69 1.61 11.04 -7.37
N ASN A 70 2.86 10.79 -7.78
CA ASN A 70 3.69 9.65 -7.38
C ASN A 70 4.97 10.05 -6.63
N ARG A 71 5.13 11.35 -6.35
CA ARG A 71 6.21 11.92 -5.56
C ARG A 71 6.10 11.54 -4.08
N LEU A 72 7.23 11.15 -3.49
CA LEU A 72 7.44 11.04 -2.05
C LEU A 72 8.79 11.66 -1.66
N MET A 73 8.77 12.39 -0.56
CA MET A 73 9.96 12.94 0.09
C MET A 73 10.34 12.04 1.27
N LEU A 74 11.54 11.46 1.26
CA LEU A 74 12.05 10.63 2.35
C LEU A 74 13.06 11.44 3.18
N TYR A 75 12.70 11.76 4.42
CA TYR A 75 13.60 12.45 5.34
C TYR A 75 14.45 11.45 6.14
N PRO A 76 15.71 11.74 6.50
CA PRO A 76 16.57 10.78 7.20
C PRO A 76 16.01 10.22 8.51
N ASP A 77 15.20 10.99 9.23
CA ASP A 77 14.68 10.63 10.55
C ASP A 77 13.34 9.88 10.51
N THR A 78 12.53 10.05 9.46
CA THR A 78 11.19 9.45 9.36
C THR A 78 10.95 8.63 8.10
N GLY A 79 11.73 8.89 7.05
CA GLY A 79 11.65 8.23 5.76
C GLY A 79 12.20 6.82 5.82
N ARG A 80 11.54 5.90 5.15
CA ARG A 80 12.02 4.53 4.94
C ARG A 80 11.72 4.09 3.53
N ILE A 81 12.63 3.32 2.95
CA ILE A 81 12.43 2.66 1.67
C ILE A 81 13.13 1.32 1.73
N ALA A 82 12.54 0.31 1.12
CA ALA A 82 13.15 -1.00 0.98
C ALA A 82 12.82 -1.58 -0.39
N HIS A 83 13.80 -2.23 -1.00
CA HIS A 83 13.56 -3.11 -2.14
C HIS A 83 12.64 -4.25 -1.69
N THR A 84 11.64 -4.55 -2.51
CA THR A 84 10.73 -5.66 -2.29
C THR A 84 10.66 -6.51 -3.54
N SER A 85 10.42 -7.81 -3.39
CA SER A 85 10.17 -8.68 -4.54
C SER A 85 8.98 -8.16 -5.33
N GLU A 86 9.06 -8.22 -6.65
CA GLU A 86 7.94 -7.92 -7.52
C GLU A 86 6.75 -8.81 -7.13
N GLN A 87 5.60 -8.19 -6.89
CA GLN A 87 4.39 -8.94 -6.62
C GLN A 87 3.80 -9.46 -7.93
N ASP A 88 3.33 -10.70 -7.92
CA ASP A 88 2.50 -11.21 -9.01
C ASP A 88 1.11 -10.56 -8.94
N LEU A 89 0.97 -9.45 -9.65
CA LEU A 89 -0.28 -8.67 -9.72
C LEU A 89 -1.45 -9.47 -10.32
N SER A 90 -1.21 -10.60 -11.01
CA SER A 90 -2.29 -11.45 -11.53
C SER A 90 -3.15 -12.07 -10.42
N LEU A 91 -2.59 -12.17 -9.21
CA LEU A 91 -3.27 -12.68 -8.02
C LEU A 91 -4.14 -11.61 -7.34
N TRP A 92 -3.91 -10.34 -7.64
CA TRP A 92 -4.48 -9.21 -6.93
C TRP A 92 -5.61 -8.53 -7.69
N ARG A 93 -6.66 -8.14 -6.96
CA ARG A 93 -7.83 -7.44 -7.45
C ARG A 93 -7.86 -6.02 -6.86
N ALA A 94 -8.08 -5.02 -7.69
CA ALA A 94 -8.22 -3.60 -7.29
C ALA A 94 -9.69 -3.16 -7.36
N THR A 95 -10.51 -3.71 -6.49
CA THR A 95 -11.97 -3.55 -6.57
C THR A 95 -12.59 -3.14 -5.25
N THR A 96 -13.91 -2.90 -5.24
CA THR A 96 -14.59 -2.53 -4.00
C THR A 96 -14.70 -3.72 -3.06
N LEU A 97 -14.73 -3.46 -1.75
CA LEU A 97 -14.81 -4.52 -0.75
C LEU A 97 -16.05 -5.40 -0.90
N ARG A 98 -17.14 -4.87 -1.47
CA ARG A 98 -18.34 -5.64 -1.83
C ARG A 98 -18.02 -6.87 -2.69
N GLU A 99 -17.06 -6.76 -3.60
CA GLU A 99 -16.70 -7.82 -4.56
C GLU A 99 -15.90 -8.96 -3.92
N THR A 100 -15.47 -8.80 -2.67
CA THR A 100 -14.96 -9.92 -1.84
C THR A 100 -16.07 -10.86 -1.38
N GLY A 101 -17.35 -10.50 -1.56
CA GLY A 101 -18.49 -11.21 -0.99
C GLY A 101 -18.79 -10.86 0.48
N ALA A 102 -17.98 -9.99 1.10
CA ALA A 102 -18.20 -9.55 2.47
C ALA A 102 -19.55 -8.83 2.66
N SER A 103 -20.35 -9.30 3.61
CA SER A 103 -21.64 -8.71 3.97
C SER A 103 -21.95 -8.91 5.45
N SER A 104 -23.03 -8.30 5.94
CA SER A 104 -23.53 -8.48 7.31
C SER A 104 -23.81 -9.93 7.72
N ARG A 105 -23.96 -10.84 6.75
CA ARG A 105 -24.19 -12.27 6.98
C ARG A 105 -22.94 -13.12 6.89
N THR A 106 -21.85 -12.56 6.38
CA THR A 106 -20.60 -13.29 6.19
C THR A 106 -19.86 -13.38 7.51
N LYS A 107 -19.47 -14.59 7.91
CA LYS A 107 -18.66 -14.84 9.10
C LYS A 107 -17.34 -15.44 8.67
N ASN A 108 -16.24 -15.00 9.29
CA ASN A 108 -14.90 -15.53 9.08
C ASN A 108 -14.35 -15.40 7.64
N LEU A 109 -14.80 -14.40 6.87
CA LEU A 109 -14.16 -14.12 5.59
C LEU A 109 -12.73 -13.63 5.84
N ARG A 110 -11.78 -14.34 5.25
CA ARG A 110 -10.38 -13.96 5.26
C ARG A 110 -9.89 -13.71 3.86
N ILE A 111 -9.12 -12.65 3.70
CA ILE A 111 -8.50 -12.25 2.44
C ILE A 111 -7.04 -11.87 2.69
N ARG A 112 -6.23 -11.90 1.64
CA ARG A 112 -4.99 -11.11 1.62
C ARG A 112 -5.36 -9.67 1.31
N PHE A 113 -4.97 -8.76 2.19
CA PHE A 113 -5.19 -7.35 2.04
C PHE A 113 -3.91 -6.67 1.60
N GLY A 114 -4.05 -5.93 0.50
CA GLY A 114 -2.99 -5.23 -0.20
C GLY A 114 -2.62 -3.88 0.39
N GLY A 115 -3.18 -3.51 1.55
CA GLY A 115 -3.19 -2.13 2.02
C GLY A 115 -4.24 -1.25 1.31
N GLN A 116 -4.39 -0.02 1.80
CA GLN A 116 -5.38 0.91 1.26
C GLN A 116 -5.09 1.23 -0.19
N ALA A 117 -6.07 0.99 -1.08
CA ALA A 117 -6.01 1.59 -2.40
C ALA A 117 -6.35 3.09 -2.27
N THR A 118 -5.38 3.94 -1.91
CA THR A 118 -5.57 5.38 -2.06
C THR A 118 -5.82 5.70 -3.54
N ARG A 119 -6.33 6.89 -3.88
CA ARG A 119 -6.45 7.31 -5.30
C ARG A 119 -5.13 7.20 -6.08
N SER A 120 -4.02 7.01 -5.39
CA SER A 120 -2.66 6.90 -5.93
C SER A 120 -1.98 5.57 -5.57
N ALA A 121 -2.69 4.61 -4.96
CA ALA A 121 -2.15 3.30 -4.67
C ALA A 121 -2.31 2.43 -5.91
N VAL A 122 -1.17 2.29 -6.56
CA VAL A 122 -1.04 1.74 -7.88
C VAL A 122 -0.92 0.22 -7.87
N GLU A 123 -0.35 -0.30 -6.77
CA GLU A 123 -0.09 -1.72 -6.49
C GLU A 123 -0.30 -1.94 -4.97
N PRO A 124 -0.40 -3.20 -4.51
CA PRO A 124 -0.52 -3.50 -3.10
C PRO A 124 0.68 -2.97 -2.30
N THR A 125 0.40 -2.20 -1.25
CA THR A 125 1.39 -1.59 -0.35
C THR A 125 1.77 -2.48 0.83
N GLN A 126 0.91 -3.43 1.17
CA GLN A 126 1.14 -4.41 2.23
C GLN A 126 0.61 -5.75 1.76
N ASP A 127 1.04 -6.85 2.36
CA ASP A 127 0.44 -8.17 2.15
C ASP A 127 0.17 -8.76 3.51
N THR A 128 -1.06 -8.53 3.98
CA THR A 128 -1.48 -8.92 5.33
C THR A 128 -2.73 -9.77 5.21
N THR A 129 -2.75 -10.92 5.87
CA THR A 129 -3.99 -11.68 6.00
C THR A 129 -4.90 -11.01 7.03
N VAL A 130 -6.14 -10.72 6.64
CA VAL A 130 -7.11 -10.02 7.50
C VAL A 130 -8.45 -10.75 7.52
N CYS A 131 -9.15 -10.63 8.64
CA CYS A 131 -10.57 -10.93 8.76
C CYS A 131 -11.38 -9.70 8.32
N VAL A 132 -12.40 -9.91 7.51
CA VAL A 132 -13.30 -8.85 7.07
C VAL A 132 -14.59 -8.90 7.88
N THR A 133 -14.88 -7.80 8.58
CA THR A 133 -16.11 -7.63 9.37
C THR A 133 -16.94 -6.50 8.79
N TYR A 134 -18.17 -6.78 8.38
CA TYR A 134 -19.12 -5.73 8.00
C TYR A 134 -19.84 -5.19 9.23
N ASN A 135 -19.73 -3.89 9.47
CA ASN A 135 -20.54 -3.22 10.46
C ASN A 135 -21.90 -2.82 9.87
N THR A 136 -22.93 -2.70 10.71
CA THR A 136 -24.29 -2.39 10.27
C THR A 136 -24.47 -0.98 9.72
N GLU A 137 -23.44 -0.13 9.79
CA GLU A 137 -23.45 1.27 9.37
C GLU A 137 -22.85 1.49 7.98
N GLY A 138 -22.60 0.42 7.21
CA GLY A 138 -22.07 0.53 5.84
C GLY A 138 -20.55 0.65 5.77
N TRP A 139 -19.85 0.29 6.85
CA TRP A 139 -18.40 0.18 6.91
C TRP A 139 -17.94 -1.26 7.08
N TYR A 140 -16.68 -1.46 6.76
CA TYR A 140 -15.94 -2.68 6.93
C TYR A 140 -14.71 -2.41 7.78
N SER A 141 -14.47 -3.28 8.75
CA SER A 141 -13.23 -3.37 9.49
C SER A 141 -12.43 -4.57 8.97
N LEU A 142 -11.16 -4.33 8.70
CA LEU A 142 -10.18 -5.33 8.29
C LEU A 142 -9.23 -5.48 9.46
N ASP A 143 -9.35 -6.60 10.15
CA ASP A 143 -8.62 -6.86 11.39
C ASP A 143 -7.55 -7.93 11.12
N ALA A 144 -6.36 -7.77 11.72
CA ALA A 144 -5.32 -8.78 11.64
C ALA A 144 -5.84 -10.09 12.22
N THR A 145 -5.38 -11.22 11.65
CA THR A 145 -5.78 -12.55 12.12
C THR A 145 -5.01 -13.04 13.34
N ASP A 146 -4.15 -12.19 13.92
CA ASP A 146 -3.47 -12.50 15.16
C ASP A 146 -4.42 -12.39 16.36
N ASP A 147 -4.04 -13.00 17.49
CA ASP A 147 -4.88 -13.03 18.70
C ASP A 147 -5.20 -11.63 19.26
N GLY A 148 -4.50 -10.59 18.79
CA GLY A 148 -4.75 -9.20 19.16
C GLY A 148 -5.95 -8.58 18.48
N CYS A 149 -6.51 -9.18 17.42
CA CYS A 149 -7.59 -8.60 16.60
C CYS A 149 -7.34 -7.12 16.27
N THR A 150 -6.09 -6.78 15.96
CA THR A 150 -5.70 -5.39 15.74
C THR A 150 -6.34 -4.90 14.45
N GLN A 151 -7.14 -3.83 14.52
CA GLN A 151 -7.71 -3.24 13.31
C GLN A 151 -6.59 -2.69 12.42
N VAL A 152 -6.48 -3.25 11.21
CA VAL A 152 -5.49 -2.86 10.19
C VAL A 152 -6.04 -1.73 9.33
N PHE A 153 -7.33 -1.80 8.99
CA PHE A 153 -7.96 -0.83 8.12
C PHE A 153 -9.48 -0.75 8.34
N GLU A 154 -10.06 0.44 8.23
CA GLU A 154 -11.50 0.64 8.26
C GLU A 154 -11.94 1.47 7.06
N CYS A 155 -13.02 1.06 6.39
CA CYS A 155 -13.47 1.74 5.19
C CYS A 155 -14.95 1.56 4.87
N ARG A 156 -15.50 2.47 4.07
CA ARG A 156 -16.88 2.37 3.58
C ARG A 156 -17.01 1.29 2.51
N LEU A 157 -18.23 0.79 2.33
CA LEU A 157 -18.60 -0.20 1.30
C LEU A 157 -18.10 0.10 -0.12
N GLY A 158 -18.06 1.38 -0.52
CA GLY A 158 -17.60 1.80 -1.84
C GLY A 158 -16.09 1.97 -1.98
N THR A 159 -15.32 1.75 -0.91
CA THR A 159 -13.87 1.90 -0.94
C THR A 159 -13.26 0.80 -1.78
N LYS A 160 -12.47 1.20 -2.78
CA LYS A 160 -11.61 0.28 -3.51
C LYS A 160 -10.43 -0.11 -2.63
N ILE A 161 -10.08 -1.38 -2.66
CA ILE A 161 -8.91 -1.93 -1.99
C ILE A 161 -8.17 -2.88 -2.94
N TRP A 162 -6.90 -3.11 -2.64
CA TRP A 162 -6.18 -4.24 -3.20
C TRP A 162 -6.45 -5.47 -2.34
N TRP A 163 -6.91 -6.55 -2.94
CA TRP A 163 -7.14 -7.81 -2.23
C TRP A 163 -6.91 -9.03 -3.10
N ALA A 164 -6.60 -10.15 -2.48
CA ALA A 164 -6.52 -11.45 -3.14
C ALA A 164 -7.20 -12.52 -2.26
N PRO A 165 -7.78 -13.59 -2.86
CA PRO A 165 -8.18 -14.75 -2.09
C PRO A 165 -6.96 -15.38 -1.39
N LEU A 166 -7.19 -16.11 -0.29
CA LEU A 166 -6.14 -16.90 0.33
C LEU A 166 -5.71 -18.03 -0.63
N PRO A 167 -4.43 -18.45 -0.64
CA PRO A 167 -3.93 -19.51 -1.51
C PRO A 167 -4.72 -20.82 -1.39
N ASP A 168 -5.23 -21.12 -0.19
CA ASP A 168 -5.98 -22.34 0.13
C ASP A 168 -7.50 -22.13 0.12
N ALA A 169 -7.99 -20.97 -0.33
CA ALA A 169 -9.42 -20.74 -0.40
C ALA A 169 -10.04 -21.63 -1.49
N PRO A 170 -11.16 -22.33 -1.21
CA PRO A 170 -11.91 -23.07 -2.23
C PRO A 170 -12.17 -22.17 -3.45
N VAL A 171 -11.78 -22.65 -4.64
CA VAL A 171 -11.87 -21.91 -5.91
C VAL A 171 -13.29 -21.41 -6.20
N ASP A 172 -14.30 -22.08 -5.65
CA ASP A 172 -15.73 -21.79 -5.84
C ASP A 172 -16.29 -20.68 -4.92
N LEU A 173 -15.52 -20.15 -3.95
CA LEU A 173 -16.01 -19.09 -3.05
C LEU A 173 -16.10 -17.70 -3.72
N PHE A 174 -15.38 -17.51 -4.82
CA PHE A 174 -15.27 -16.22 -5.52
C PHE A 174 -15.56 -16.33 -7.02
N ALA A 175 -16.19 -17.43 -7.44
CA ALA A 175 -16.60 -17.63 -8.82
C ALA A 175 -17.65 -16.59 -9.21
N ASP A 176 -17.30 -15.82 -10.25
CA ASP A 176 -18.13 -14.93 -11.04
C ASP A 176 -18.84 -13.75 -10.35
N VAL A 177 -18.06 -12.69 -10.11
CA VAL A 177 -18.55 -11.33 -10.32
C VAL A 177 -17.84 -10.79 -11.56
N LEU A 178 -18.35 -11.17 -12.73
CA LEU A 178 -18.08 -10.52 -14.01
C LEU A 178 -19.13 -9.43 -14.26
#